data_AF-A0A0E0GWM7-F1
#
_entry.id   AF-A0A0E0GWM7-F1
#
_cell.length_a   1.000
_cell.length_b   1.000
_cell.length_c   1.000
_cell.angle_alpha   90.00
_cell.angle_beta   90.00
_cell.angle_gamma   90.00
#
_symmetry.space_group_name_H-M   'P 1'
#
loop_
_entity.id
_entity.type
_entity.pdbx_description
1 polymer ?
#
loop_
_entity_poly.entity_id
_entity_poly.type
_entity_poly.pdbx_seq_one_letter_code
_entity_poly.pdbx_strand_id
1 'polypeptide(L)'
;MAQAVEEWYRQMPIITRSYLTAAVVTTVGCTLEIISPYHLYLNPKLVVQHYEIWRLVTNFLYFRKMDLDFLFHMFFLARYCKLLEENSFRGRTADFFYMLLFGATVLTGIVLIGGMIPYISETFARILFLSNSLTFMMVYVWSKHNPFIHMSFLGLFTFTAAYLPWVLLGFSILVGSSTWVDLLGMIAGHVYYFLEDVYPRMTGRRPLKTPSFIKALFADDNVVVARPPNAGLGAGARFGAMGADPQAQ
;
A
#
# COMPACT_ATOMS: atom_id res chain seq x y z
N MET A 1 -12.11 -24.90 -15.34
CA MET A 1 -10.94 -24.11 -14.89
C MET A 1 -11.11 -22.61 -15.15
N ALA A 2 -11.51 -22.18 -16.36
CA ALA A 2 -11.73 -20.75 -16.65
C ALA A 2 -12.74 -20.06 -15.71
N GLN A 3 -13.86 -20.72 -15.39
CA GLN A 3 -14.89 -20.18 -14.48
C GLN A 3 -14.36 -19.89 -13.07
N ALA A 4 -13.48 -20.74 -12.53
CA ALA A 4 -12.91 -20.55 -11.19
C ALA A 4 -11.97 -19.34 -11.14
N VAL A 5 -11.19 -19.12 -12.21
CA VAL A 5 -10.30 -17.95 -12.33
C VAL A 5 -11.12 -16.68 -12.50
N GLU A 6 -12.17 -16.73 -13.32
CA GLU A 6 -13.07 -15.59 -13.53
C GLU A 6 -13.77 -15.21 -12.22
N GLU A 7 -14.30 -16.17 -11.48
CA GLU A 7 -14.95 -15.92 -10.20
C GLU A 7 -13.96 -15.35 -9.17
N TRP A 8 -12.77 -15.92 -9.07
CA TRP A 8 -11.69 -15.39 -8.23
C TRP A 8 -11.31 -13.94 -8.58
N TYR A 9 -11.23 -13.62 -9.88
CA TYR A 9 -10.92 -12.28 -10.37
C TYR A 9 -12.08 -11.30 -10.13
N ARG A 10 -13.33 -11.74 -10.30
CA ARG A 10 -14.53 -10.92 -10.02
C ARG A 10 -14.71 -10.62 -8.54
N GLN A 11 -14.27 -11.52 -7.67
CA GLN A 11 -14.27 -11.32 -6.21
C GLN A 11 -13.20 -10.31 -5.74
N MET A 12 -12.28 -9.87 -6.61
CA MET A 12 -11.29 -8.88 -6.21
C MET A 12 -11.90 -7.48 -6.14
N PRO A 13 -11.52 -6.70 -5.11
CA PRO A 13 -11.80 -5.27 -5.06
C PRO A 13 -11.24 -4.50 -6.26
N ILE A 14 -11.80 -3.32 -6.53
CA ILE A 14 -11.58 -2.57 -7.77
C ILE A 14 -10.11 -2.17 -7.94
N ILE A 15 -9.46 -1.64 -6.90
CA ILE A 15 -8.07 -1.18 -7.03
C ILE A 15 -7.14 -2.37 -7.22
N THR A 16 -7.26 -3.39 -6.38
CA THR A 16 -6.49 -4.63 -6.50
C THR A 16 -6.61 -5.24 -7.90
N ARG A 17 -7.84 -5.35 -8.40
CA ARG A 17 -8.12 -5.90 -9.73
C ARG A 17 -7.49 -5.07 -10.85
N SER A 18 -7.68 -3.75 -10.80
CA SER A 18 -7.12 -2.83 -11.80
C SER A 18 -5.59 -2.85 -11.82
N TYR A 19 -4.96 -2.88 -10.65
CA TYR A 19 -3.50 -2.91 -10.54
C TYR A 19 -2.94 -4.24 -11.03
N LEU A 20 -3.55 -5.37 -10.65
CA LEU A 20 -3.16 -6.69 -11.12
C LEU A 20 -3.23 -6.79 -12.64
N THR A 21 -4.35 -6.34 -13.23
CA THR A 21 -4.52 -6.35 -14.69
C THR A 21 -3.53 -5.43 -15.38
N ALA A 22 -3.34 -4.21 -14.88
CA ALA A 22 -2.36 -3.29 -15.44
C ALA A 22 -0.94 -3.88 -15.41
N ALA A 23 -0.57 -4.56 -14.32
CA ALA A 23 0.74 -5.18 -14.18
C ALA A 23 0.97 -6.34 -15.15
N VAL A 24 -0.02 -7.22 -15.30
CA VAL A 24 0.02 -8.34 -16.25
C VAL A 24 0.03 -7.82 -17.69
N VAL A 25 -0.86 -6.90 -18.04
CA VAL A 25 -0.96 -6.33 -19.39
C VAL A 25 0.33 -5.61 -19.79
N THR A 26 0.90 -4.81 -18.90
CA THR A 26 2.17 -4.10 -19.17
C THR A 26 3.31 -5.09 -19.36
N THR A 27 3.40 -6.13 -18.52
CA THR A 27 4.47 -7.13 -18.62
C THR A 27 4.36 -7.97 -19.91
N VAL A 28 3.14 -8.40 -20.26
CA VAL A 28 2.87 -9.12 -21.52
C VAL A 28 3.13 -8.23 -22.72
N GLY A 29 2.69 -6.96 -22.70
CA GLY A 29 2.91 -6.01 -23.79
C GLY A 29 4.39 -5.78 -24.10
N CYS A 30 5.25 -5.76 -23.09
CA CYS A 30 6.70 -5.70 -23.27
C CYS A 30 7.32 -7.02 -23.75
N THR A 31 6.78 -8.15 -23.29
CA THR A 31 7.27 -9.49 -23.69
C THR A 31 6.93 -9.77 -25.16
N LEU A 32 5.81 -9.24 -25.65
CA LEU A 32 5.42 -9.26 -27.07
C LEU A 32 6.12 -8.18 -27.90
N GLU A 33 7.06 -7.43 -27.32
CA GLU A 33 7.80 -6.33 -27.95
C GLU A 33 6.90 -5.20 -28.53
N ILE A 34 5.63 -5.14 -28.12
CA ILE A 34 4.68 -4.08 -28.53
C ILE A 34 5.13 -2.74 -27.92
N ILE A 35 5.61 -2.79 -26.68
CA ILE A 35 6.13 -1.64 -25.94
C ILE A 35 7.57 -1.93 -25.56
N SER A 36 8.50 -1.06 -25.95
CA SER A 36 9.89 -1.22 -25.54
C SER A 36 10.03 -0.96 -24.03
N PRO A 37 10.68 -1.85 -23.25
CA PRO A 37 10.99 -1.61 -21.84
C PRO A 37 11.76 -0.30 -21.59
N TYR A 38 12.46 0.21 -22.61
CA TYR A 38 13.16 1.49 -22.57
C TYR A 38 12.23 2.70 -22.38
N HIS A 39 10.93 2.60 -22.69
CA HIS A 39 9.98 3.68 -22.42
C HIS A 39 9.43 3.65 -20.99
N LEU A 40 9.62 2.55 -20.26
CA LEU A 40 8.99 2.32 -18.96
C LEU A 40 9.96 2.46 -17.78
N TYR A 41 11.27 2.29 -18.00
CA TYR A 41 12.24 2.38 -16.91
C TYR A 41 12.32 3.79 -16.35
N LEU A 42 12.55 3.86 -15.04
CA LEU A 42 12.74 5.10 -14.33
C LEU A 42 14.14 5.64 -14.65
N ASN A 43 14.21 6.75 -15.39
CA ASN A 43 15.44 7.50 -15.59
C ASN A 43 15.37 8.84 -14.86
N PRO A 44 16.15 9.03 -13.78
CA PRO A 44 16.12 10.26 -12.99
C PRO A 44 16.39 11.52 -13.82
N LYS A 45 17.30 11.44 -14.80
CA LYS A 45 17.65 12.60 -15.65
C LYS A 45 16.51 12.97 -16.58
N LEU A 46 15.90 11.98 -17.25
CA LEU A 46 14.78 12.23 -18.17
C LEU A 46 13.53 12.72 -17.44
N VAL A 47 13.24 12.18 -16.25
CA VAL A 47 12.07 12.62 -15.47
C VAL A 47 12.22 14.07 -15.02
N VAL A 48 13.40 14.45 -14.50
CA VAL A 48 13.62 15.79 -13.94
C VAL A 48 13.88 16.83 -15.04
N GLN A 49 14.61 16.49 -16.10
CA GLN A 49 15.01 17.42 -17.15
C GLN A 49 14.02 17.49 -18.32
N HIS A 50 13.32 16.39 -18.63
CA HIS A 50 12.41 16.29 -19.78
C HIS A 50 10.93 16.08 -19.40
N TYR A 51 10.58 16.13 -18.10
CA TYR A 51 9.20 16.05 -17.61
C TYR A 51 8.40 14.84 -18.12
N GLU A 52 9.04 13.68 -18.30
CA GLU A 52 8.38 12.45 -18.71
C GLU A 52 7.63 11.79 -17.53
N ILE A 53 6.54 12.42 -17.07
CA ILE A 53 5.79 12.05 -15.86
C ILE A 53 5.20 10.63 -15.94
N TRP A 54 4.85 10.14 -17.13
CA TRP A 54 4.29 8.80 -17.30
C TRP A 54 5.23 7.70 -16.78
N ARG A 55 6.55 7.90 -16.87
CA ARG A 55 7.55 6.96 -16.34
C ARG A 55 7.46 6.74 -14.84
N LEU A 56 6.98 7.75 -14.11
CA LEU A 56 6.76 7.64 -12.68
C LEU A 56 5.70 6.60 -12.36
N VAL A 57 4.67 6.46 -13.19
CA VAL A 57 3.59 5.50 -12.98
C VAL A 57 3.93 4.15 -13.61
N THR A 58 4.39 4.15 -14.85
CA THR A 58 4.58 2.91 -15.61
C THR A 58 5.69 2.01 -15.04
N ASN A 59 6.68 2.58 -14.35
CA ASN A 59 7.75 1.77 -13.74
C ASN A 59 7.23 0.83 -12.64
N PHE A 60 6.13 1.17 -11.97
CA PHE A 60 5.51 0.36 -10.91
C PHE A 60 4.59 -0.74 -11.48
N LEU A 61 4.22 -0.65 -12.76
CA LEU A 61 3.36 -1.64 -13.42
C LEU A 61 4.19 -2.74 -14.08
N TYR A 62 5.46 -2.50 -14.37
CA TYR A 62 6.29 -3.44 -15.12
C TYR A 62 7.21 -4.26 -14.21
N PHE A 63 7.15 -5.59 -14.31
CA PHE A 63 7.92 -6.52 -13.47
C PHE A 63 9.11 -7.18 -14.20
N ARG A 64 9.65 -6.50 -15.23
CA ARG A 64 10.88 -6.86 -15.96
C ARG A 64 10.85 -8.13 -16.82
N LYS A 65 10.75 -9.31 -16.23
CA LYS A 65 10.82 -10.60 -16.97
C LYS A 65 9.74 -11.55 -16.46
N MET A 66 9.13 -12.31 -17.35
CA MET A 66 8.14 -13.31 -17.00
C MET A 66 8.83 -14.61 -16.54
N ASP A 67 9.46 -14.56 -15.37
CA ASP A 67 10.16 -15.69 -14.75
C ASP A 67 9.40 -16.18 -13.50
N LEU A 68 9.93 -17.20 -12.81
CA LEU A 68 9.38 -17.67 -11.54
C LEU A 68 9.32 -16.55 -10.47
N ASP A 69 10.30 -15.65 -10.47
CA ASP A 69 10.32 -14.44 -9.63
C ASP A 69 9.06 -13.59 -9.82
N PHE A 70 8.67 -13.34 -11.08
CA PHE A 70 7.48 -12.58 -11.43
C PHE A 70 6.20 -13.25 -10.92
N LEU A 71 6.08 -14.56 -11.06
CA LEU A 71 4.90 -15.30 -10.59
C LEU A 71 4.70 -15.15 -9.08
N PHE A 72 5.79 -15.24 -8.30
CA PHE A 72 5.72 -15.05 -6.85
C PHE A 72 5.38 -13.61 -6.48
N HIS A 73 6.00 -12.62 -7.12
CA HIS A 73 5.69 -11.22 -6.91
C HIS A 73 4.23 -10.89 -7.27
N MET A 74 3.73 -11.43 -8.37
CA MET A 74 2.32 -11.28 -8.78
C MET A 74 1.36 -11.94 -7.79
N PHE A 75 1.73 -13.11 -7.26
CA PHE A 75 0.96 -13.78 -6.21
C PHE A 75 0.91 -12.95 -4.93
N PHE A 76 2.04 -12.43 -4.46
CA PHE A 76 2.08 -11.57 -3.29
C PHE A 76 1.31 -10.28 -3.52
N LEU A 77 1.44 -9.68 -4.70
CA LEU A 77 0.68 -8.51 -5.10
C LEU A 77 -0.83 -8.79 -4.99
N ALA A 78 -1.34 -9.80 -5.69
CA ALA A 78 -2.76 -10.16 -5.70
C ALA A 78 -3.29 -10.43 -4.28
N ARG A 79 -2.53 -11.19 -3.48
CA ARG A 79 -2.92 -11.60 -2.13
C ARG A 79 -2.95 -10.41 -1.17
N TYR A 80 -1.87 -9.64 -1.08
CA TYR A 80 -1.74 -8.59 -0.06
C TYR A 80 -2.46 -7.30 -0.44
N CYS A 81 -2.57 -6.97 -1.73
CA CYS A 81 -3.47 -5.89 -2.16
C CYS A 81 -4.91 -6.19 -1.73
N LYS A 82 -5.41 -7.40 -2.04
CA LYS A 82 -6.75 -7.83 -1.67
C LYS A 82 -6.95 -7.75 -0.15
N LEU A 83 -6.02 -8.31 0.62
CA LEU A 83 -6.12 -8.31 2.08
C LEU A 83 -6.07 -6.90 2.70
N LEU A 84 -5.31 -5.97 2.11
CA LEU A 84 -5.28 -4.58 2.57
C LEU A 84 -6.58 -3.84 2.23
N GLU A 85 -7.07 -3.97 1.00
CA GLU A 85 -8.27 -3.28 0.54
C GLU A 85 -9.54 -3.81 1.23
N GLU A 86 -9.64 -5.12 1.48
CA GLU A 86 -10.80 -5.75 2.13
C GLU A 86 -10.78 -5.65 3.66
N ASN A 87 -9.60 -5.75 4.30
CA ASN A 87 -9.52 -5.80 5.77
C ASN A 87 -9.11 -4.45 6.36
N SER A 88 -7.93 -3.93 5.99
CA SER A 88 -7.39 -2.70 6.59
C SER A 88 -8.13 -1.45 6.13
N PHE A 89 -8.50 -1.39 4.85
CA PHE A 89 -9.11 -0.22 4.20
C PHE A 89 -10.55 -0.47 3.75
N ARG A 90 -11.28 -1.35 4.44
CA ARG A 90 -12.67 -1.68 4.11
C ARG A 90 -13.56 -0.43 4.05
N GLY A 91 -14.18 -0.20 2.89
CA GLY A 91 -15.02 0.99 2.65
C GLY A 91 -14.25 2.31 2.57
N ARG A 92 -12.91 2.28 2.52
CA ARG A 92 -12.00 3.43 2.41
C ARG A 92 -11.00 3.21 1.26
N THR A 93 -11.52 2.86 0.09
CA THR A 93 -10.74 2.62 -1.14
C THR A 93 -9.84 3.82 -1.49
N ALA A 94 -10.31 5.05 -1.25
CA ALA A 94 -9.53 6.27 -1.40
C ALA A 94 -8.27 6.30 -0.52
N ASP A 95 -8.36 5.82 0.73
CA ASP A 95 -7.22 5.78 1.66
C ASP A 95 -6.22 4.70 1.21
N PHE A 96 -6.69 3.57 0.69
CA PHE A 96 -5.82 2.53 0.11
C PHE A 96 -5.08 3.02 -1.13
N PHE A 97 -5.78 3.68 -2.06
CA PHE A 97 -5.16 4.26 -3.24
C PHE A 97 -4.15 5.34 -2.85
N TYR A 98 -4.46 6.16 -1.85
CA TYR A 98 -3.52 7.16 -1.33
C TYR A 98 -2.27 6.53 -0.71
N MET A 99 -2.38 5.40 -0.01
CA MET A 99 -1.22 4.64 0.47
C MET A 99 -0.33 4.17 -0.69
N LEU A 100 -0.92 3.68 -1.80
CA LEU A 100 -0.16 3.28 -2.99
C LEU A 100 0.56 4.47 -3.61
N LEU A 101 -0.11 5.61 -3.74
CA LEU A 101 0.50 6.85 -4.23
C LEU A 101 1.62 7.34 -3.31
N PHE A 102 1.40 7.33 -2.00
CA PHE A 102 2.42 7.69 -1.02
C PHE A 102 3.64 6.80 -1.17
N GLY A 103 3.44 5.48 -1.25
CA GLY A 103 4.50 4.51 -1.50
C GLY A 103 5.27 4.81 -2.78
N ALA A 104 4.56 5.03 -3.88
CA ALA A 104 5.16 5.38 -5.15
C ALA A 104 5.99 6.68 -5.06
N THR A 105 5.49 7.71 -4.38
CA THR A 105 6.20 8.99 -4.20
C THR A 105 7.45 8.84 -3.33
N VAL A 106 7.37 8.09 -2.22
CA VAL A 106 8.52 7.86 -1.33
C VAL A 106 9.59 7.05 -2.04
N LEU A 107 9.21 5.96 -2.70
CA LEU A 107 10.14 5.10 -3.44
C LEU A 107 10.82 5.86 -4.58
N THR A 108 10.04 6.60 -5.37
CA THR A 108 10.57 7.47 -6.42
C THR A 108 11.50 8.52 -5.84
N GLY A 109 11.12 9.19 -4.75
CA GLY A 109 11.95 10.19 -4.07
C GLY A 109 13.28 9.62 -3.59
N ILE A 110 13.28 8.42 -2.99
CA ILE A 110 14.49 7.74 -2.56
C ILE A 110 15.42 7.47 -3.75
N VAL A 111 14.89 7.00 -4.88
CA VAL A 111 15.70 6.69 -6.08
C VAL A 111 16.20 7.98 -6.74
N LEU A 112 15.39 9.03 -6.84
CA LEU A 112 15.80 10.30 -7.41
C LEU A 112 16.87 11.00 -6.57
N ILE A 113 16.67 11.10 -5.26
CA ILE A 113 17.63 11.73 -4.34
C ILE A 113 18.89 10.85 -4.23
N GLY A 114 18.73 9.53 -4.12
CA GLY A 114 19.85 8.59 -4.11
C GLY A 114 20.68 8.63 -5.39
N GLY A 115 20.04 8.84 -6.54
CA GLY A 115 20.70 9.03 -7.84
C GLY A 115 21.48 10.34 -7.97
N MET A 116 21.22 11.35 -7.13
CA MET A 116 22.00 12.60 -7.12
C MET A 116 23.28 12.50 -6.29
N ILE A 117 23.40 11.49 -5.41
CA ILE A 117 24.55 11.34 -4.52
C ILE A 117 25.63 10.49 -5.22
N PRO A 118 26.82 11.04 -5.50
CA PRO A 118 27.81 10.38 -6.36
C PRO A 118 28.31 9.03 -5.82
N TYR A 119 28.34 8.84 -4.50
CA TYR A 119 28.83 7.60 -3.87
C TYR A 119 27.86 6.41 -3.95
N ILE A 120 26.56 6.65 -4.10
CA ILE A 120 25.52 5.61 -4.13
C ILE A 120 24.77 5.58 -5.47
N SER A 121 25.03 6.58 -6.34
CA SER A 121 24.36 6.75 -7.63
C SER A 121 24.45 5.51 -8.51
N GLU A 122 25.55 4.75 -8.51
CA GLU A 122 25.67 3.53 -9.32
C GLU A 122 24.70 2.44 -8.89
N THR A 123 24.52 2.25 -7.59
CA THR A 123 23.58 1.27 -7.03
C THR A 123 22.15 1.67 -7.35
N PHE A 124 21.80 2.95 -7.21
CA PHE A 124 20.46 3.46 -7.55
C PHE A 124 20.18 3.48 -9.05
N ALA A 125 21.19 3.73 -9.89
CA ALA A 125 21.05 3.67 -11.35
C ALA A 125 20.75 2.25 -11.87
N ARG A 126 21.09 1.21 -11.11
CA ARG A 126 20.71 -0.18 -11.42
C ARG A 126 19.25 -0.49 -11.07
N ILE A 127 18.58 0.35 -10.29
CA ILE A 127 17.16 0.20 -9.93
C ILE A 127 16.31 0.83 -11.01
N LEU A 128 15.90 0.02 -11.98
CA LEU A 128 15.14 0.47 -13.14
C LEU A 128 13.62 0.45 -12.92
N PHE A 129 13.14 -0.45 -12.06
CA PHE A 129 11.72 -0.72 -11.81
C PHE A 129 11.48 -0.91 -10.31
N LEU A 130 10.45 -0.25 -9.78
CA LEU A 130 10.11 -0.20 -8.36
C LEU A 130 8.83 -1.00 -8.04
N SER A 131 8.30 -1.77 -8.99
CA SER A 131 7.12 -2.64 -8.82
C SER A 131 7.28 -3.62 -7.66
N ASN A 132 8.44 -4.28 -7.56
CA ASN A 132 8.75 -5.21 -6.46
C ASN A 132 8.79 -4.47 -5.12
N SER A 133 9.43 -3.29 -5.07
CA SER A 133 9.46 -2.46 -3.86
C SER A 133 8.05 -2.09 -3.39
N LEU A 134 7.15 -1.72 -4.30
CA LEU A 134 5.78 -1.37 -3.93
C LEU A 134 5.03 -2.59 -3.38
N THR A 135 5.23 -3.77 -3.96
CA THR A 135 4.70 -5.04 -3.42
C THR A 135 5.23 -5.31 -2.00
N PHE A 136 6.53 -5.17 -1.78
CA PHE A 136 7.15 -5.34 -0.46
C PHE A 136 6.65 -4.31 0.56
N MET A 137 6.40 -3.07 0.14
CA MET A 137 5.77 -2.07 0.98
C MET A 137 4.38 -2.52 1.46
N MET A 138 3.54 -3.04 0.56
CA MET A 138 2.19 -3.51 0.91
C MET A 138 2.25 -4.70 1.86
N VAL A 139 3.08 -5.69 1.55
CA VAL A 139 3.39 -6.83 2.43
C VAL A 139 3.78 -6.33 3.82
N TYR A 140 4.67 -5.34 3.88
CA TYR A 140 5.15 -4.75 5.13
C TYR A 140 4.02 -4.09 5.93
N VAL A 141 3.26 -3.18 5.32
CA VAL A 141 2.16 -2.50 6.01
C VAL A 141 1.14 -3.50 6.52
N TRP A 142 0.77 -4.47 5.69
CA TRP A 142 -0.17 -5.52 6.09
C TRP A 142 0.34 -6.36 7.26
N SER A 143 1.62 -6.74 7.25
CA SER A 143 2.23 -7.50 8.34
C SER A 143 2.20 -6.76 9.68
N LYS A 144 2.35 -5.42 9.66
CA LYS A 144 2.34 -4.58 10.86
C LYS A 144 0.93 -4.32 11.38
N HIS A 145 -0.07 -4.31 10.50
CA HIS A 145 -1.48 -4.24 10.90
C HIS A 145 -1.98 -5.55 11.51
N ASN A 146 -1.40 -6.70 11.12
CA ASN A 146 -1.89 -8.02 11.52
C ASN A 146 -0.84 -8.91 12.21
N PRO A 147 -0.06 -8.43 13.20
CA PRO A 147 1.17 -9.08 13.66
C PRO A 147 0.98 -10.48 14.28
N PHE A 148 -0.21 -10.77 14.82
CA PHE A 148 -0.53 -12.02 15.50
C PHE A 148 -1.12 -13.11 14.59
N ILE A 149 -1.37 -12.81 13.31
CA ILE A 149 -1.90 -13.80 12.38
C ILE A 149 -0.80 -14.80 12.03
N HIS A 150 -1.07 -16.09 12.25
CA HIS A 150 -0.20 -17.17 11.80
C HIS A 150 -0.43 -17.47 10.32
N MET A 151 0.66 -17.61 9.57
CA MET A 151 0.67 -17.93 8.15
C MET A 151 1.65 -19.04 7.85
N SER A 152 1.35 -19.82 6.81
CA SER A 152 2.26 -20.82 6.27
C SER A 152 2.86 -20.33 4.96
N PHE A 153 4.19 -20.42 4.81
CA PHE A 153 4.86 -20.15 3.53
C PHE A 153 4.87 -21.44 2.72
N LEU A 154 4.12 -21.49 1.61
CA LEU A 154 4.03 -22.65 0.71
C LEU A 154 3.65 -23.97 1.42
N GLY A 155 3.03 -23.90 2.60
CA GLY A 155 2.71 -25.07 3.43
C GLY A 155 3.90 -25.72 4.13
N LEU A 156 5.11 -25.16 4.04
CA LEU A 156 6.34 -25.75 4.56
C LEU A 156 6.53 -25.48 6.06
N PHE A 157 6.39 -24.22 6.47
CA PHE A 157 6.53 -23.80 7.87
C PHE A 157 5.57 -22.66 8.20
N THR A 158 5.11 -22.63 9.44
CA THR A 158 4.24 -21.58 9.99
C THR A 158 5.06 -20.51 10.68
N PHE A 159 4.69 -19.25 10.47
CA PHE A 159 5.31 -18.09 11.11
C PHE A 159 4.24 -17.01 11.33
N THR A 160 4.54 -16.00 12.17
CA THR A 160 3.61 -14.88 12.39
C THR A 160 3.75 -13.82 11.30
N ALA A 161 2.66 -13.12 11.00
CA ALA A 161 2.62 -12.07 9.97
C ALA A 161 3.77 -11.08 10.10
N ALA A 162 4.15 -10.72 11.33
CA ALA A 162 5.22 -9.77 11.60
C ALA A 162 6.57 -10.14 10.94
N TYR A 163 6.83 -11.43 10.70
CA TYR A 163 8.04 -11.92 10.03
C TYR A 163 7.88 -12.08 8.52
N LEU A 164 6.67 -11.87 7.97
CA LEU A 164 6.38 -12.05 6.55
C LEU A 164 7.35 -11.29 5.63
N PRO A 165 7.64 -9.98 5.82
CA PRO A 165 8.54 -9.28 4.91
C PRO A 165 9.95 -9.89 4.91
N TRP A 166 10.41 -10.38 6.05
CA TRP A 166 11.73 -11.01 6.21
C TRP A 166 11.78 -12.39 5.55
N VAL A 167 10.72 -13.18 5.69
CA VAL A 167 10.60 -14.48 5.02
C VAL A 167 10.57 -14.29 3.49
N LEU A 168 9.82 -13.30 3.00
CA LEU A 168 9.77 -12.99 1.58
C LEU A 168 11.11 -12.45 1.05
N LEU A 169 11.83 -11.63 1.84
CA LEU A 169 13.16 -11.16 1.48
C LEU A 169 14.16 -12.33 1.39
N GLY A 170 14.11 -13.27 2.35
CA GLY A 170 14.91 -14.49 2.31
C GLY A 170 14.61 -15.35 1.09
N PHE A 171 13.33 -15.50 0.75
CA PHE A 171 12.93 -16.19 -0.48
C PHE A 171 13.41 -15.48 -1.75
N SER A 172 13.36 -14.15 -1.75
CA SER A 172 13.83 -13.29 -2.84
C SER A 172 15.33 -13.44 -3.10
N ILE A 173 16.13 -13.65 -2.04
CA ILE A 173 17.55 -14.04 -2.14
C ILE A 173 17.72 -15.39 -2.83
N LEU A 174 16.93 -16.40 -2.41
CA LEU A 174 17.02 -17.76 -2.95
C LEU A 174 16.66 -17.82 -4.45
N VAL A 175 15.69 -17.02 -4.87
CA VAL A 175 15.28 -16.90 -6.28
C VAL A 175 16.29 -16.07 -7.10
N GLY A 176 17.18 -15.31 -6.44
CA GLY A 176 18.17 -14.45 -7.10
C GLY A 176 17.62 -13.11 -7.56
N SER A 177 16.55 -12.63 -6.93
CA SER A 177 15.96 -11.31 -7.19
C SER A 177 16.75 -10.18 -6.49
N SER A 178 16.44 -8.93 -6.85
CA SER A 178 17.17 -7.77 -6.33
C SER A 178 16.71 -7.38 -4.92
N THR A 179 17.39 -7.91 -3.92
CA THR A 179 17.10 -7.63 -2.50
C THR A 179 17.11 -6.15 -2.12
N TRP A 180 17.91 -5.35 -2.81
CA TRP A 180 17.98 -3.91 -2.55
C TRP A 180 16.66 -3.21 -2.87
N VAL A 181 16.00 -3.64 -3.95
CA VAL A 181 14.69 -3.14 -4.36
C VAL A 181 13.63 -3.53 -3.33
N ASP A 182 13.69 -4.77 -2.84
CA ASP A 182 12.75 -5.27 -1.83
C ASP A 182 12.93 -4.55 -0.48
N LEU A 183 14.18 -4.30 -0.09
CA LEU A 183 14.51 -3.57 1.14
C LEU A 183 14.01 -2.12 1.09
N LEU A 184 14.15 -1.45 -0.06
CA LEU A 184 13.56 -0.11 -0.27
C LEU A 184 12.04 -0.14 -0.05
N GLY A 185 11.37 -1.19 -0.51
CA GLY A 185 9.96 -1.43 -0.26
C GLY A 185 9.63 -1.52 1.23
N MET A 186 10.41 -2.29 1.98
CA MET A 186 10.25 -2.40 3.44
C MET A 186 10.47 -1.07 4.15
N ILE A 187 11.47 -0.28 3.72
CA ILE A 187 11.73 1.06 4.26
C ILE A 187 10.54 1.99 4.00
N ALA A 188 10.04 2.04 2.76
CA ALA A 188 8.88 2.85 2.41
C ALA A 188 7.62 2.43 3.21
N GLY A 189 7.41 1.13 3.38
CA GLY A 189 6.34 0.59 4.22
C GLY A 189 6.49 0.96 5.70
N HIS A 190 7.72 0.97 6.22
CA HIS A 190 7.98 1.42 7.58
C HIS A 190 7.70 2.91 7.76
N VAL A 191 8.11 3.74 6.81
CA VAL A 191 7.81 5.18 6.81
C VAL A 191 6.30 5.42 6.79
N TYR A 192 5.56 4.71 5.94
CA TYR A 192 4.10 4.81 5.90
C TYR A 192 3.47 4.39 7.24
N TYR A 193 3.82 3.20 7.75
CA TYR A 193 3.31 2.70 9.03
C TYR A 193 3.63 3.66 10.19
N PHE A 194 4.84 4.22 10.22
CA PHE A 194 5.22 5.19 11.24
C PHE A 194 4.35 6.46 11.16
N LEU A 195 4.15 7.01 9.97
CA LEU A 195 3.39 8.26 9.80
C LEU A 195 1.88 8.08 9.96
N GLU A 196 1.33 6.91 9.61
CA GLU A 196 -0.12 6.64 9.68
C GLU A 196 -0.53 6.07 11.04
N ASP A 197 0.25 5.15 11.62
CA ASP A 197 -0.14 4.45 12.84
C ASP A 197 0.57 4.96 14.10
N VAL A 198 1.88 5.24 14.03
CA VAL A 198 2.68 5.57 15.22
C VAL A 198 2.62 7.06 15.55
N TYR A 199 2.85 7.91 14.55
CA TYR A 199 2.92 9.36 14.70
C TYR A 199 1.62 9.96 15.25
N PRO A 200 0.41 9.56 14.80
CA PRO A 200 -0.83 10.08 15.35
C PRO A 200 -1.09 9.63 16.78
N ARG A 201 -0.58 8.45 17.19
CA ARG A 201 -0.69 8.00 18.59
C ARG A 201 0.20 8.83 19.53
N MET A 202 1.33 9.34 19.03
CA MET A 202 2.25 10.16 19.82
C MET A 202 1.85 11.64 19.89
N THR A 203 1.40 12.23 18.77
CA THR A 203 1.18 13.68 18.66
C THR A 203 -0.27 14.09 18.42
N GLY A 204 -1.18 13.14 18.21
CA GLY A 204 -2.60 13.41 17.92
C GLY A 204 -2.87 14.00 16.52
N ARG A 205 -1.82 14.27 15.72
CA ARG A 205 -1.93 14.81 14.37
C ARG A 205 -1.83 13.68 13.35
N ARG A 206 -2.70 13.70 12.33
CA ARG A 206 -2.68 12.75 11.20
C ARG A 206 -2.06 13.40 9.96
N PRO A 207 -0.74 13.26 9.73
CA PRO A 207 -0.08 13.89 8.60
C PRO A 207 -0.54 13.31 7.25
N LEU A 208 -0.90 12.03 7.21
CA LEU A 208 -1.34 11.32 6.00
C LEU A 208 -2.86 11.38 5.79
N LYS A 209 -3.46 12.56 5.96
CA LYS A 209 -4.89 12.74 5.66
C LYS A 209 -5.12 12.69 4.15
N THR A 210 -5.84 11.69 3.66
CA THR A 210 -6.22 11.57 2.25
C THR A 210 -6.85 12.87 1.74
N PRO A 211 -6.29 13.49 0.69
CA PRO A 211 -6.80 14.76 0.17
C PRO A 211 -8.20 14.57 -0.40
N SER A 212 -9.03 15.61 -0.27
CA SER A 212 -10.46 15.56 -0.63
C SER A 212 -10.70 15.23 -2.10
N PHE A 213 -9.79 15.60 -3.00
CA PHE A 213 -9.86 15.25 -4.43
C PHE A 213 -9.80 13.74 -4.68
N ILE A 214 -8.93 13.02 -3.96
CA ILE A 214 -8.85 11.55 -4.07
C ILE A 214 -10.12 10.92 -3.51
N LYS A 215 -10.65 11.46 -2.40
CA LYS A 215 -11.94 10.99 -1.88
C LYS A 215 -13.07 11.19 -2.88
N ALA A 216 -13.09 12.32 -3.57
CA ALA A 216 -14.09 12.61 -4.60
C ALA A 216 -14.01 11.64 -5.79
N LEU A 217 -12.81 11.17 -6.16
CA LEU A 217 -12.63 10.18 -7.23
C LEU A 217 -13.26 8.82 -6.91
N PHE A 218 -13.42 8.49 -5.62
CA PHE A 218 -13.98 7.22 -5.14
C PHE A 218 -15.30 7.40 -4.38
N ALA A 219 -15.90 8.60 -4.37
CA ALA A 219 -17.07 8.94 -3.56
C ALA A 219 -18.41 8.40 -4.10
N ASP A 220 -18.40 7.51 -5.09
CA ASP A 220 -19.64 6.90 -5.61
C ASP A 220 -20.12 5.66 -4.83
N ASP A 221 -19.29 5.07 -3.95
CA ASP A 221 -19.75 4.01 -3.06
C ASP A 221 -20.23 4.59 -1.73
N ASN A 222 -21.50 4.99 -1.69
CA ASN A 222 -22.25 5.38 -0.51
C ASN A 222 -22.30 4.23 0.53
N VAL A 223 -21.21 4.01 1.27
CA VAL A 223 -21.30 3.33 2.56
C VAL A 223 -21.89 4.34 3.53
N VAL A 224 -23.22 4.32 3.62
CA VAL A 224 -23.97 4.93 4.72
C VAL A 224 -23.44 4.32 6.01
N VAL A 225 -22.46 4.98 6.63
CA VAL A 225 -22.09 4.70 8.01
C VAL A 225 -23.31 5.13 8.82
N ALA A 226 -24.16 4.17 9.18
CA ALA A 226 -25.27 4.40 10.09
C ALA A 226 -24.69 5.01 11.37
N ARG A 227 -24.92 6.30 11.57
CA ARG A 227 -24.57 7.01 12.79
C ARG A 227 -25.35 6.31 13.92
N PRO A 228 -24.70 5.76 14.95
CA PRO A 228 -25.44 5.30 16.11
C PRO A 228 -26.20 6.51 16.68
N PRO A 229 -27.51 6.38 16.99
CA PRO A 229 -28.26 7.48 17.56
C PRO A 229 -27.57 7.88 18.87
N ASN A 230 -27.32 9.19 19.01
CA ASN A 230 -26.68 9.81 20.17
C ASN A 230 -27.30 9.28 21.47
N ALA A 231 -26.63 8.32 22.11
CA ALA A 231 -26.90 7.94 23.48
C ALA A 231 -26.14 8.93 24.38
N GLY A 232 -26.88 9.90 24.91
CA GLY A 232 -26.53 10.63 26.13
C GLY A 232 -25.65 11.87 25.96
N LEU A 233 -26.26 13.04 26.14
CA LEU A 233 -25.74 14.15 26.95
C LEU A 233 -26.73 15.33 26.86
N GLY A 234 -27.58 15.46 27.89
CA GLY A 234 -28.53 16.58 27.96
C GLY A 234 -29.59 16.46 29.05
N ALA A 235 -29.30 15.84 30.19
CA ALA A 235 -30.18 15.89 31.36
C ALA A 235 -29.32 16.07 32.62
N GLY A 236 -29.01 17.33 32.94
CA GLY A 236 -28.28 17.67 34.14
C GLY A 236 -27.91 19.14 34.18
N ALA A 237 -28.72 19.92 34.91
CA ALA A 237 -28.36 21.11 35.69
C ALA A 237 -29.38 22.24 35.56
N ARG A 238 -30.49 22.14 36.30
CA ARG A 238 -31.18 23.30 36.90
C ARG A 238 -31.86 22.87 38.18
N PHE A 239 -31.12 22.88 39.29
CA PHE A 239 -31.74 23.06 40.61
C PHE A 239 -30.80 23.90 41.47
N GLY A 240 -31.24 25.12 41.74
CA GLY A 240 -30.57 26.08 42.58
C GLY A 240 -31.56 27.11 43.10
N ALA A 241 -31.85 27.00 44.40
CA ALA A 241 -32.28 28.02 45.36
C ALA A 241 -33.75 28.51 45.41
N MET A 242 -34.44 28.13 46.50
CA MET A 242 -35.32 28.91 47.41
C MET A 242 -36.22 27.88 48.13
N GLY A 243 -36.46 27.85 49.44
CA GLY A 243 -36.19 28.70 50.61
C GLY A 243 -36.77 27.96 51.83
N ALA A 244 -36.59 28.53 53.03
CA ALA A 244 -37.02 28.07 54.37
C ALA A 244 -38.45 27.45 54.42
N ASP A 245 -38.80 26.52 55.32
CA ASP A 245 -38.82 26.67 56.78
C ASP A 245 -38.91 25.31 57.52
N PRO A 246 -38.54 25.24 58.82
CA PRO A 246 -38.67 24.07 59.66
C PRO A 246 -39.94 24.11 60.51
N GLN A 247 -40.76 23.04 60.54
CA GLN A 247 -41.50 22.63 61.75
C GLN A 247 -42.34 21.35 61.57
N ALA A 248 -42.23 20.51 62.60
CA ALA A 248 -43.32 19.88 63.36
C ALA A 248 -44.10 18.67 62.78
N GLN A 249 -44.03 17.61 63.61
CA GLN A 249 -44.89 16.43 63.79
C GLN A 249 -44.58 15.19 62.96
#